data_AF-A0A081RNJ1-F1
#
_entry.id   AF-A0A081RNJ1-F1
#
_cell.length_a   1.000
_cell.length_b   1.000
_cell.length_c   1.000
_cell.angle_alpha   90.00
_cell.angle_beta   90.00
_cell.angle_gamma   90.00
#
_symmetry.space_group_name_H-M   'P 1'
#
loop_
_entity.id
_entity.type
_entity.pdbx_description
1 polymer ?
#
loop_
_entity_poly.entity_id
_entity_poly.type
_entity_poly.pdbx_seq_one_letter_code
_entity_poly.pdbx_strand_id
1 'polypeptide(L)'
;MASKKGIAITIIILAAITGASFLVWTIPQQNETTFIVTDYENYLDGVKEIHEILQKSTDIEFQRLLDGEITPEQYIETAEVTSSQVTSQIGEFVTSKPPEEWQDSYISYMDAMRKFSAYIGETKVVANLIENESSQDEISEVMKKIESLKAESAELVKISDDSRPD
;
A
#
# COMPACT_ATOMS: atom_id res chain seq x y z
N MET A 1 8.60 32.24 4.68
CA MET A 1 7.98 31.77 3.42
C MET A 1 8.15 30.27 3.37
N ALA A 2 7.08 29.50 3.65
CA ALA A 2 7.10 28.06 3.46
C ALA A 2 7.30 27.78 1.96
N SER A 3 8.33 27.03 1.60
CA SER A 3 8.58 26.71 0.19
C SER A 3 7.41 25.87 -0.33
N LYS A 4 7.02 26.07 -1.60
CA LYS A 4 5.95 25.27 -2.23
C LYS A 4 6.21 23.76 -2.14
N LYS A 5 7.48 23.36 -1.98
CA LYS A 5 7.92 21.96 -1.81
C LYS A 5 7.60 21.39 -0.42
N GLY A 6 7.66 22.20 0.64
CA GLY A 6 7.32 21.76 1.99
C GLY A 6 5.82 21.55 2.22
N ILE A 7 4.98 22.27 1.47
CA ILE A 7 3.52 22.20 1.60
C ILE A 7 2.99 20.87 1.04
N ALA A 8 3.54 20.36 -0.08
CA ALA A 8 3.09 19.10 -0.68
C ALA A 8 3.41 17.86 0.19
N ILE A 9 4.63 17.80 0.74
CA ILE A 9 5.06 16.75 1.69
C ILE A 9 4.13 16.75 2.91
N THR A 10 3.79 17.95 3.41
CA THR A 10 2.89 18.08 4.56
C THR A 10 1.48 17.59 4.24
N ILE A 11 0.97 17.79 3.01
CA ILE A 11 -0.38 17.34 2.61
C ILE A 11 -0.45 15.81 2.43
N ILE A 12 0.57 15.18 1.85
CA ILE A 12 0.62 13.71 1.68
C ILE A 12 0.74 13.02 3.04
N ILE A 13 1.61 13.52 3.92
CA ILE A 13 1.72 13.03 5.30
C ILE A 13 0.44 13.31 6.08
N LEU A 14 -0.21 14.47 5.92
CA LEU A 14 -1.50 14.76 6.56
C LEU A 14 -2.62 13.85 6.06
N ALA A 15 -2.66 13.50 4.78
CA ALA A 15 -3.64 12.53 4.25
C ALA A 15 -3.39 11.13 4.82
N ALA A 16 -2.14 10.70 4.92
CA ALA A 16 -1.75 9.44 5.57
C ALA A 16 -2.09 9.42 7.07
N ILE A 17 -1.86 10.51 7.79
CA ILE A 17 -2.24 10.66 9.20
C ILE A 17 -3.77 10.73 9.36
N THR A 18 -4.50 11.34 8.41
CA THR A 18 -5.97 11.44 8.49
C THR A 18 -6.64 10.07 8.28
N GLY A 19 -6.09 9.21 7.43
CA GLY A 19 -6.50 7.80 7.35
C GLY A 19 -6.27 7.03 8.66
N ALA A 20 -5.11 7.22 9.30
CA ALA A 20 -4.82 6.65 10.62
C ALA A 20 -5.66 7.27 11.75
N SER A 21 -6.10 8.53 11.60
CA SER A 21 -6.85 9.26 12.63
C SER A 21 -8.31 8.83 12.77
N PHE A 22 -8.83 8.01 11.85
CA PHE A 22 -10.12 7.33 12.06
C PHE A 22 -10.03 6.17 13.07
N LEU A 23 -8.84 5.77 13.52
CA LEU A 23 -8.66 4.66 14.47
C LEU A 23 -8.35 5.11 15.91
N VAL A 24 -8.16 6.41 16.17
CA VAL A 24 -7.78 6.91 17.51
C VAL A 24 -8.94 6.85 18.53
N TRP A 25 -10.18 6.56 18.09
CA TRP A 25 -11.30 6.32 19.01
C TRP A 25 -11.61 4.84 19.28
N THR A 26 -10.69 3.93 18.96
CA THR A 26 -10.76 2.52 19.38
C THR A 26 -9.43 2.07 19.98
N ILE A 27 -9.02 2.65 21.10
CA ILE A 27 -7.98 2.04 21.96
C ILE A 27 -8.69 0.97 22.80
N PRO A 28 -8.43 -0.34 22.57
CA PRO A 28 -8.89 -1.34 23.51
C PRO A 28 -7.95 -1.30 24.71
N GLN A 29 -8.48 -0.97 25.88
CA GLN A 29 -7.83 -1.31 27.15
C GLN A 29 -7.49 -2.80 27.15
N GLN A 30 -6.32 -3.14 27.72
CA GLN A 30 -5.75 -4.50 27.84
C GLN A 30 -6.70 -5.53 28.45
N ASN A 31 -7.65 -5.96 27.63
CA ASN A 31 -8.41 -7.19 27.71
C ASN A 31 -8.27 -7.80 26.31
N GLU A 32 -8.32 -9.13 26.17
CA GLU A 32 -8.41 -9.84 24.88
C GLU A 32 -9.71 -9.43 24.15
N THR A 33 -9.75 -8.19 23.69
CA THR A 33 -10.83 -7.61 22.92
C THR A 33 -10.64 -8.17 21.53
N THR A 34 -11.43 -9.20 21.23
CA THR A 34 -11.53 -9.69 19.86
C THR A 34 -12.05 -8.49 19.04
N PHE A 35 -11.25 -7.99 18.11
CA PHE A 35 -11.72 -7.02 17.12
C PHE A 35 -12.73 -7.76 16.25
N ILE A 36 -14.02 -7.61 16.60
CA ILE A 36 -15.11 -8.23 15.85
C ILE A 36 -15.54 -7.21 14.82
N VAL A 37 -15.16 -7.45 13.56
CA VAL A 37 -15.76 -6.76 12.42
C VAL A 37 -17.20 -7.25 12.34
N THR A 38 -18.16 -6.36 12.49
CA THR A 38 -19.59 -6.68 12.33
C THR A 38 -20.11 -6.28 10.95
N ASP A 39 -19.37 -5.43 10.25
CA ASP A 39 -19.69 -4.89 8.93
C ASP A 39 -18.47 -5.11 8.02
N TYR A 40 -18.45 -6.28 7.39
CA TYR A 40 -17.33 -6.73 6.58
C TYR A 40 -17.24 -5.97 5.26
N GLU A 41 -18.37 -5.56 4.69
CA GLU A 41 -18.40 -4.73 3.48
C GLU A 41 -17.70 -3.39 3.73
N ASN A 42 -18.16 -2.62 4.73
CA ASN A 42 -17.58 -1.32 5.03
C ASN A 42 -16.13 -1.42 5.52
N TYR A 43 -15.77 -2.50 6.22
CA TYR A 43 -14.38 -2.72 6.60
C TYR A 43 -13.49 -2.95 5.37
N LEU A 44 -13.90 -3.83 4.45
CA LEU A 44 -13.16 -4.07 3.21
C LEU A 44 -13.04 -2.80 2.37
N ASP A 45 -14.12 -2.03 2.23
CA ASP A 45 -14.10 -0.77 1.48
C ASP A 45 -13.18 0.28 2.11
N GLY A 46 -13.16 0.39 3.45
CA GLY A 46 -12.20 1.25 4.13
C GLY A 46 -10.74 0.84 3.89
N VAL A 47 -10.46 -0.47 3.92
CA VAL A 47 -9.12 -0.99 3.59
C VAL A 47 -8.76 -0.69 2.12
N LYS A 48 -9.75 -0.78 1.22
CA LYS A 48 -9.58 -0.42 -0.20
C LYS A 48 -9.18 1.02 -0.41
N GLU A 49 -9.88 1.95 0.23
CA GLU A 49 -9.56 3.38 0.12
C GLU A 49 -8.14 3.69 0.59
N ILE A 50 -7.71 3.08 1.70
CA ILE A 50 -6.35 3.28 2.21
C ILE A 50 -5.32 2.69 1.23
N HIS A 51 -5.55 1.46 0.73
CA HIS A 51 -4.65 0.83 -0.23
C HIS A 51 -4.51 1.67 -1.51
N GLU A 52 -5.60 2.20 -2.06
CA GLU A 52 -5.58 3.07 -3.24
C GLU A 52 -4.77 4.35 -3.00
N ILE A 53 -4.91 4.97 -1.82
CA ILE A 53 -4.13 6.14 -1.44
C ILE A 53 -2.64 5.81 -1.37
N LEU A 54 -2.27 4.69 -0.73
CA LEU A 54 -0.88 4.25 -0.62
C LEU A 54 -0.28 3.90 -1.99
N GLN A 55 -1.05 3.23 -2.84
CA GLN A 55 -0.62 2.89 -4.20
C GLN A 55 -0.37 4.15 -5.02
N LYS A 56 -1.31 5.10 -5.00
CA LYS A 56 -1.14 6.38 -5.70
C LYS A 56 0.06 7.16 -5.17
N SER A 57 0.26 7.17 -3.85
CA SER A 57 1.42 7.82 -3.25
C SER A 57 2.73 7.17 -3.69
N THR A 58 2.79 5.84 -3.76
CA THR A 58 3.98 5.12 -4.21
C THR A 58 4.26 5.39 -5.67
N ASP A 59 3.24 5.32 -6.54
CA ASP A 59 3.38 5.62 -7.96
C ASP A 59 3.89 7.06 -8.19
N ILE A 60 3.39 8.04 -7.43
CA ILE A 60 3.87 9.43 -7.49
C ILE A 60 5.34 9.53 -7.07
N GLU A 61 5.71 9.00 -5.92
CA GLU A 61 7.09 9.09 -5.43
C GLU A 61 8.07 8.29 -6.30
N PHE A 62 7.63 7.16 -6.84
CA PHE A 62 8.45 6.36 -7.75
C PHE A 62 8.69 7.10 -9.08
N GLN A 63 7.66 7.75 -9.63
CA GLN A 63 7.84 8.60 -10.80
C GLN A 63 8.80 9.76 -10.52
N ARG A 64 8.71 10.39 -9.34
CA ARG A 64 9.64 11.46 -8.93
C ARG A 64 11.08 10.96 -8.82
N LEU A 65 11.31 9.71 -8.40
CA LEU A 65 12.63 9.08 -8.46
C LEU A 65 13.10 8.91 -9.91
N LEU A 66 12.25 8.37 -10.79
CA LEU A 66 12.59 8.15 -12.21
C LEU A 66 12.89 9.46 -12.95
N ASP A 67 12.20 10.53 -12.59
CA ASP A 67 12.41 11.88 -13.14
C ASP A 67 13.62 12.59 -12.52
N GLY A 68 14.27 12.00 -11.52
CA GLY A 68 15.43 12.56 -10.81
C GLY A 68 15.06 13.72 -9.86
N GLU A 69 13.79 13.86 -9.49
CA GLU A 69 13.33 14.90 -8.55
C GLU A 69 13.69 14.61 -7.08
N ILE A 70 13.89 13.33 -6.76
CA ILE A 70 14.33 12.84 -5.44
C ILE A 70 15.48 11.84 -5.63
N THR A 71 16.33 11.69 -4.62
CA THR A 71 17.42 10.71 -4.65
C THR A 71 16.91 9.28 -4.38
N PRO A 72 17.67 8.24 -4.79
CA PRO A 72 17.38 6.86 -4.41
C PRO A 72 17.19 6.67 -2.89
N GLU A 73 18.06 7.25 -2.08
CA GLU A 73 17.98 7.21 -0.61
C GLU A 73 16.66 7.81 -0.09
N GLN A 74 16.27 8.99 -0.57
CA GLN A 74 15.01 9.64 -0.19
C GLN A 74 13.78 8.81 -0.59
N TYR A 75 13.84 8.16 -1.76
CA TYR A 75 12.79 7.25 -2.19
C TYR A 75 12.71 6.02 -1.28
N ILE A 76 13.85 5.39 -0.97
CA ILE A 76 13.91 4.20 -0.12
C ILE A 76 13.32 4.48 1.26
N GLU A 77 13.67 5.60 1.90
CA GLU A 77 13.09 6.02 3.19
C GLU A 77 11.55 6.09 3.13
N THR A 78 11.02 6.70 2.06
CA THR A 78 9.57 6.86 1.87
C THR A 78 8.88 5.51 1.57
N ALA A 79 9.53 4.66 0.77
CA ALA A 79 9.05 3.33 0.42
C ALA A 79 9.07 2.37 1.63
N GLU A 80 10.02 2.52 2.56
CA GLU A 80 10.05 1.76 3.82
C GLU A 80 8.88 2.12 4.74
N VAL A 81 8.58 3.41 4.88
CA VAL A 81 7.41 3.89 5.62
C VAL A 81 6.12 3.31 5.02
N THR A 82 5.99 3.33 3.70
CA THR A 82 4.83 2.76 3.00
C THR A 82 4.77 1.23 3.19
N SER A 83 5.90 0.53 3.07
CA SER A 83 5.99 -0.93 3.29
C SER A 83 5.50 -1.33 4.68
N SER A 84 5.87 -0.54 5.70
CA SER A 84 5.44 -0.77 7.08
C SER A 84 3.91 -0.59 7.24
N GLN A 85 3.35 0.46 6.63
CA GLN A 85 1.90 0.70 6.67
C GLN A 85 1.11 -0.43 5.97
N VAL A 86 1.57 -0.89 4.80
CA VAL A 86 0.96 -2.02 4.09
C VAL A 86 1.04 -3.29 4.92
N THR A 87 2.19 -3.56 5.54
CA THR A 87 2.37 -4.74 6.41
C THR A 87 1.44 -4.71 7.60
N SER A 88 1.26 -3.55 8.23
CA SER A 88 0.31 -3.37 9.34
C SER A 88 -1.12 -3.68 8.89
N GLN A 89 -1.55 -3.11 7.78
CA GLN A 89 -2.89 -3.35 7.23
C GLN A 89 -3.11 -4.81 6.88
N ILE A 90 -2.13 -5.50 6.26
CA ILE A 90 -2.25 -6.94 5.99
C ILE A 90 -2.43 -7.72 7.30
N GLY A 91 -1.68 -7.36 8.35
CA GLY A 91 -1.78 -8.00 9.66
C GLY A 91 -3.17 -7.84 10.27
N GLU A 92 -3.72 -6.63 10.27
CA GLU A 92 -5.07 -6.34 10.74
C GLU A 92 -6.13 -7.08 9.91
N PHE A 93 -5.99 -7.04 8.58
CA PHE A 93 -6.91 -7.66 7.65
C PHE A 93 -6.98 -9.17 7.83
N VAL A 94 -5.84 -9.85 8.05
CA VAL A 94 -5.78 -11.28 8.38
C VAL A 94 -6.53 -11.60 9.67
N THR A 95 -6.52 -10.70 10.65
CA THR A 95 -7.19 -10.93 11.94
C THR A 95 -8.69 -10.61 11.94
N SER A 96 -9.22 -10.04 10.86
CA SER A 96 -10.64 -9.66 10.73
C SER A 96 -11.61 -10.85 10.76
N LYS A 97 -11.14 -12.06 10.40
CA LYS A 97 -11.90 -13.33 10.44
C LYS A 97 -13.29 -13.24 9.80
N PRO A 98 -13.37 -12.95 8.48
CA PRO A 98 -14.65 -12.87 7.78
C PRO A 98 -15.44 -14.19 7.84
N PRO A 99 -16.78 -14.13 7.84
CA PRO A 99 -17.63 -15.30 7.68
C PRO A 99 -17.40 -15.94 6.31
N GLU A 100 -17.81 -17.20 6.15
CA GLU A 100 -17.56 -18.01 4.95
C GLU A 100 -17.93 -17.31 3.64
N GLU A 101 -19.08 -16.63 3.61
CA GLU A 101 -19.58 -15.89 2.45
C GLU A 101 -18.63 -14.76 1.98
N TRP A 102 -17.85 -14.16 2.88
CA TRP A 102 -16.91 -13.07 2.57
C TRP A 102 -15.48 -13.56 2.33
N GLN A 103 -15.17 -14.84 2.57
CA GLN A 103 -13.78 -15.33 2.57
C GLN A 103 -13.09 -15.17 1.23
N ASP A 104 -13.75 -15.50 0.12
CA ASP A 104 -13.14 -15.42 -1.21
C ASP A 104 -12.81 -13.97 -1.60
N SER A 105 -13.72 -13.05 -1.28
CA SER A 105 -13.50 -11.61 -1.46
C SER A 105 -12.29 -11.12 -0.66
N TYR A 106 -12.22 -11.48 0.62
CA TYR A 106 -11.12 -11.07 1.51
C TYR A 106 -9.79 -11.72 1.11
N ILE A 107 -9.76 -13.01 0.80
CA ILE A 107 -8.52 -13.70 0.40
C ILE A 107 -7.94 -13.05 -0.87
N SER A 108 -8.79 -12.80 -1.86
CA SER A 108 -8.39 -12.13 -3.09
C SER A 108 -7.84 -10.73 -2.81
N TYR A 109 -8.48 -9.97 -1.91
CA TYR A 109 -8.01 -8.64 -1.54
C TYR A 109 -6.67 -8.65 -0.80
N MET A 110 -6.50 -9.58 0.15
CA MET A 110 -5.25 -9.77 0.86
C MET A 110 -4.11 -10.10 -0.11
N ASP A 111 -4.37 -10.94 -1.10
CA ASP A 111 -3.38 -11.25 -2.12
C ASP A 111 -3.07 -10.03 -3.01
N ALA A 112 -4.06 -9.18 -3.32
CA ALA A 112 -3.81 -7.91 -4.01
C ALA A 112 -2.85 -7.01 -3.20
N MET A 113 -3.05 -6.88 -1.89
CA MET A 113 -2.17 -6.12 -1.00
C MET A 113 -0.77 -6.74 -0.90
N ARG A 114 -0.64 -8.07 -0.94
CA ARG A 114 0.67 -8.74 -0.99
C ARG A 114 1.41 -8.46 -2.29
N LYS A 115 0.70 -8.43 -3.42
CA LYS A 115 1.27 -8.02 -4.72
C LYS A 115 1.73 -6.57 -4.69
N PHE A 116 0.94 -5.68 -4.06
CA PHE A 116 1.33 -4.30 -3.84
C PHE A 116 2.59 -4.17 -2.95
N SER A 117 2.67 -4.92 -1.86
CA SER A 117 3.87 -4.98 -1.00
C SER A 117 5.12 -5.44 -1.79
N ALA A 118 4.97 -6.48 -2.62
CA ALA A 118 6.04 -6.93 -3.50
C ALA A 118 6.44 -5.86 -4.53
N TYR A 119 5.46 -5.15 -5.10
CA TYR A 119 5.69 -4.02 -6.00
C TYR A 119 6.54 -2.93 -5.33
N ILE A 120 6.21 -2.51 -4.11
CA ILE A 120 7.03 -1.54 -3.35
C ILE A 120 8.45 -2.09 -3.16
N GLY A 121 8.58 -3.38 -2.87
CA GLY A 121 9.88 -4.06 -2.81
C GLY A 121 10.73 -3.87 -4.07
N GLU A 122 10.15 -4.17 -5.24
CA GLU A 122 10.86 -4.05 -6.52
C GLU A 122 11.20 -2.60 -6.89
N THR A 123 10.35 -1.63 -6.54
CA THR A 123 10.69 -0.21 -6.76
C THR A 123 11.91 0.24 -5.95
N LYS A 124 12.12 -0.31 -4.74
CA LYS A 124 13.35 -0.09 -3.97
C LYS A 124 14.56 -0.75 -4.63
N VAL A 125 14.37 -1.89 -5.29
CA VAL A 125 15.43 -2.51 -6.10
C VAL A 125 15.82 -1.57 -7.25
N VAL A 126 14.85 -0.97 -7.96
CA VAL A 126 15.13 0.04 -8.99
C VAL A 126 15.91 1.22 -8.43
N ALA A 127 15.52 1.75 -7.27
CA ALA A 127 16.26 2.83 -6.61
C ALA A 127 17.73 2.46 -6.35
N ASN A 128 17.98 1.27 -5.80
CA ASN A 128 19.34 0.78 -5.59
C ASN A 128 20.11 0.59 -6.90
N LEU A 129 19.47 0.14 -7.98
CA LEU A 129 20.11 0.01 -9.29
C LEU A 129 20.49 1.38 -9.88
N ILE A 130 19.63 2.39 -9.71
CA ILE A 130 19.92 3.77 -10.10
C ILE A 130 21.12 4.32 -9.31
N GLU A 131 21.14 4.09 -7.99
CA GLU A 131 22.24 4.54 -7.13
C GLU A 131 23.59 3.91 -7.50
N ASN A 132 23.58 2.63 -7.90
CA ASN A 132 24.77 1.89 -8.29
C ASN A 132 25.16 2.09 -9.77
N GLU A 133 24.50 3.00 -10.49
CA GLU A 133 24.71 3.24 -11.92
C GLU A 133 24.63 1.95 -12.77
N SER A 134 23.74 1.03 -12.37
CA SER A 134 23.53 -0.25 -13.05
C SER A 134 23.03 -0.07 -14.49
N SER A 135 23.13 -1.13 -15.29
CA SER A 135 22.77 -1.05 -16.70
C SER A 135 21.26 -0.83 -16.90
N GLN A 136 20.92 -0.17 -18.01
CA GLN A 136 19.52 0.06 -18.38
C GLN A 136 18.75 -1.26 -18.59
N ASP A 137 19.44 -2.33 -19.00
CA ASP A 137 18.82 -3.64 -19.20
C ASP A 137 18.39 -4.27 -17.85
N GLU A 138 19.21 -4.16 -16.81
CA GLU A 138 18.88 -4.59 -15.45
C GLU A 138 17.68 -3.81 -14.89
N ILE A 139 17.68 -2.48 -15.05
CA ILE A 139 16.56 -1.64 -14.63
C ILE A 139 15.28 -2.03 -15.39
N SER A 140 15.37 -2.24 -16.70
CA SER A 140 14.23 -2.63 -17.55
C SER A 140 13.63 -3.98 -17.16
N GLU A 141 14.45 -4.95 -16.74
CA GLU A 141 13.98 -6.23 -16.24
C GLU A 141 13.13 -6.08 -14.97
N VAL A 142 13.62 -5.30 -14.00
CA VAL A 142 12.87 -5.04 -12.76
C VAL A 142 11.60 -4.23 -13.04
N MET A 143 11.65 -3.27 -13.96
CA MET A 143 10.46 -2.51 -14.38
C MET A 143 9.36 -3.40 -14.97
N LYS A 144 9.70 -4.43 -15.76
CA LYS A 144 8.71 -5.39 -16.27
C LYS A 144 8.05 -6.18 -15.13
N LYS A 145 8.83 -6.54 -14.11
CA LYS A 145 8.31 -7.23 -12.92
C LYS A 145 7.37 -6.34 -12.11
N ILE A 146 7.71 -5.06 -11.95
CA ILE A 146 6.85 -4.03 -11.35
C ILE A 146 5.50 -3.97 -12.07
N GLU A 147 5.50 -3.88 -13.41
CA GLU A 147 4.25 -3.83 -14.19
C GLU A 147 3.42 -5.12 -14.07
N SER A 148 4.07 -6.29 -14.05
CA SER A 148 3.38 -7.58 -13.80
C SER A 148 2.69 -7.59 -12.43
N LEU A 149 3.40 -7.16 -11.37
CA LEU A 149 2.86 -7.11 -10.01
C LEU A 149 1.68 -6.14 -9.89
N LYS A 150 1.74 -4.98 -10.58
CA LYS A 150 0.63 -4.03 -10.63
C LYS A 150 -0.59 -4.62 -11.32
N ALA A 151 -0.39 -5.30 -12.46
CA ALA A 151 -1.47 -5.96 -13.20
C ALA A 151 -2.11 -7.09 -12.38
N GLU A 152 -1.31 -7.93 -11.74
CA GLU A 152 -1.77 -9.02 -10.86
C GLU A 152 -2.54 -8.48 -9.65
N SER A 153 -2.04 -7.43 -9.01
CA SER A 153 -2.74 -6.77 -7.89
C SER A 153 -4.10 -6.23 -8.32
N ALA A 154 -4.15 -5.51 -9.45
CA ALA A 154 -5.40 -4.95 -9.97
C ALA A 154 -6.43 -6.02 -10.35
N GLU A 155 -5.98 -7.15 -10.89
CA GLU A 155 -6.88 -8.27 -11.20
C GLU A 155 -7.45 -8.90 -9.92
N LEU A 156 -6.63 -9.09 -8.89
CA LEU A 156 -7.07 -9.60 -7.59
C LEU A 156 -8.06 -8.66 -6.89
N VAL A 157 -7.93 -7.34 -7.05
CA VAL A 157 -8.92 -6.37 -6.58
C VAL A 157 -10.28 -6.60 -7.26
N LYS A 158 -10.30 -6.82 -8.59
CA LYS A 158 -11.55 -7.12 -9.29
C LYS A 158 -12.17 -8.43 -8.82
N ILE A 159 -11.36 -9.48 -8.70
CA ILE A 159 -11.83 -10.77 -8.19
C ILE A 159 -12.41 -10.63 -6.78
N SER A 160 -11.79 -9.81 -5.93
CA SER A 160 -12.31 -9.49 -4.60
C SER A 160 -13.70 -8.86 -4.66
N ASP A 161 -13.89 -7.89 -5.57
CA ASP A 161 -15.17 -7.20 -5.73
C ASP A 161 -16.25 -8.09 -6.33
N ASP A 162 -15.90 -8.93 -7.29
CA ASP A 162 -16.82 -9.88 -7.94
C ASP A 162 -17.21 -11.05 -7.02
N SER A 163 -16.45 -11.29 -5.95
CA SER A 163 -16.68 -12.38 -4.99
C SER A 163 -17.35 -11.93 -3.69
N ARG A 164 -17.89 -10.70 -3.66
CA ARG A 164 -18.68 -10.23 -2.51
C ARG A 164 -20.02 -10.97 -2.45
N PRO A 165 -20.57 -11.23 -1.25
CA PRO A 165 -21.95 -11.72 -1.11
C PRO A 165 -22.97 -10.76 -1.75
N ASP A 166 -24.06 -11.34 -2.28
CA ASP A 166 -25.22 -10.63 -2.83
C ASP A 166 -26.08 -9.91 -1.78
#